data_AF-A0A972PY02-F1
#
_entry.id   AF-A0A972PY02-F1
#
_cell.length_a   1.000
_cell.length_b   1.000
_cell.length_c   1.000
_cell.angle_alpha   90.00
_cell.angle_beta   90.00
_cell.angle_gamma   90.00
#
_symmetry.space_group_name_H-M   'P 1'
#
loop_
_entity.id
_entity.type
_entity.pdbx_description
1 polymer ?
#
loop_
_entity_poly.entity_id
_entity_poly.type
_entity_poly.pdbx_seq_one_letter_code
_entity_poly.pdbx_strand_id
1 'polypeptide(L)'
;MNRENAFTLVELMIVILIVGILVGIAVPVFISARSSSEEKVCQANLRTMKSAANVYGASFESYPTSVSDLYPDYLQQIPVCPANRSGSYIISSGGGDDMPTFSCTFHHFEF
;
A
#
# COMPACT_ATOMS: atom_id res chain seq x y z
N MET A 1 44.48 17.22 -32.80
CA MET A 1 45.02 17.18 -31.43
C MET A 1 43.83 17.03 -30.48
N ASN A 2 43.48 15.80 -30.11
CA ASN A 2 42.44 15.56 -29.11
C ASN A 2 43.01 15.90 -27.74
N ARG A 3 42.49 16.97 -27.11
CA ARG A 3 42.73 17.26 -25.71
C ARG A 3 41.75 16.41 -24.93
N GLU A 4 42.22 15.27 -24.46
CA GLU A 4 41.47 14.44 -23.52
C GLU A 4 41.52 15.15 -22.16
N ASN A 5 40.38 15.67 -21.71
CA ASN A 5 40.28 16.31 -20.41
C ASN A 5 40.36 15.22 -19.33
N ALA A 6 41.50 15.15 -18.64
CA ALA A 6 41.66 14.25 -17.50
C ALA A 6 40.90 14.82 -16.29
N PHE A 7 39.96 14.04 -15.76
CA PHE A 7 39.23 14.34 -14.52
C PHE A 7 40.22 14.42 -13.34
N THR A 8 40.11 15.44 -12.50
CA THR A 8 40.97 15.53 -11.31
C THR A 8 40.40 14.68 -10.17
N LEU A 9 41.27 14.06 -9.37
CA LEU A 9 40.85 13.28 -8.19
C LEU A 9 40.06 14.16 -7.19
N VAL A 10 40.42 15.44 -7.07
CA VAL A 10 39.75 16.40 -6.18
C VAL A 10 38.31 16.66 -6.62
N GLU A 11 38.07 16.78 -7.93
CA GLU A 11 36.75 16.97 -8.49
C GLU A 11 35.83 15.79 -8.18
N LEU A 12 36.35 14.56 -8.28
CA LEU A 12 35.59 13.37 -7.88
C LEU A 12 35.32 13.33 -6.36
N MET A 13 36.27 13.74 -5.53
CA MET A 13 36.10 13.75 -4.07
C MET A 13 35.00 14.70 -3.60
N ILE A 14 34.92 15.90 -4.15
CA ILE A 14 33.88 16.87 -3.78
C ILE A 14 32.50 16.35 -4.20
N VAL A 15 32.40 15.69 -5.35
CA VAL A 15 31.14 15.12 -5.85
C VAL A 15 30.61 14.05 -4.91
N ILE A 16 31.45 13.08 -4.50
CA ILE A 16 30.99 12.02 -3.58
C ILE A 16 30.64 12.57 -2.19
N LEU A 17 31.29 13.64 -1.75
CA LEU A 17 30.97 14.33 -0.50
C LEU A 17 29.56 14.93 -0.55
N ILE A 18 29.24 15.65 -1.62
CA ILE A 18 27.91 16.26 -1.79
C ILE A 18 26.84 15.18 -1.95
N VAL A 19 27.08 14.14 -2.76
CA VAL A 19 26.15 13.02 -2.93
C VAL A 19 25.92 12.30 -1.60
N GLY A 20 26.95 12.11 -0.78
CA GLY A 20 26.84 11.50 0.55
C GLY A 20 25.89 12.27 1.47
N ILE A 21 25.98 13.60 1.49
CA ILE A 21 25.08 14.46 2.28
C ILE A 21 23.64 14.34 1.77
N LEU A 22 23.45 14.41 0.45
CA LEU A 22 22.12 14.30 -0.16
C LEU A 22 21.45 12.96 0.13
N VAL A 23 22.19 11.85 -0.05
CA VAL A 23 21.69 10.49 0.22
C VAL A 23 21.38 10.30 1.71
N GLY A 24 22.22 10.85 2.60
CA GLY A 24 22.01 10.79 4.05
C GLY A 24 20.67 11.37 4.49
N ILE A 25 20.19 12.43 3.83
CA ILE A 25 18.88 13.03 4.09
C ILE A 25 17.77 12.31 3.30
N ALA A 26 18.04 11.96 2.04
CA ALA A 26 17.02 11.42 1.15
C ALA A 26 16.51 10.04 1.56
N VAL A 27 17.38 9.14 2.02
CA VAL A 27 17.01 7.75 2.36
C VAL A 27 15.95 7.66 3.49
N PRO A 28 16.13 8.27 4.67
CA PRO A 28 15.12 8.16 5.73
C PRO A 28 13.79 8.80 5.34
N VAL A 29 13.83 9.93 4.61
CA VAL A 29 12.63 10.61 4.10
C VAL A 29 11.90 9.73 3.09
N PHE A 30 12.64 9.04 2.22
CA PHE A 30 12.05 8.13 1.26
C PHE A 30 11.38 6.92 1.93
N ILE A 31 12.00 6.34 2.96
CA ILE A 31 11.43 5.20 3.70
C ILE A 31 10.15 5.60 4.43
N SER A 32 10.10 6.78 5.06
CA SER A 32 8.89 7.25 5.73
C SER A 32 7.76 7.57 4.74
N ALA A 33 8.08 8.22 3.62
CA ALA A 33 7.12 8.51 2.56
C ALA A 33 6.54 7.23 1.93
N ARG A 34 7.39 6.21 1.73
CA ARG A 34 7.00 4.86 1.30
C ARG A 34 6.00 4.24 2.26
N SER A 35 6.33 4.16 3.55
CA SER A 35 5.47 3.58 4.59
C SER A 35 4.11 4.28 4.68
N SER A 36 4.10 5.61 4.68
CA SER A 36 2.84 6.39 4.69
C SER A 36 2.00 6.16 3.43
N SER A 37 2.63 5.96 2.27
CA SER A 37 1.91 5.65 1.03
C SER A 37 1.27 4.26 1.08
N GLU A 38 1.98 3.27 1.65
CA GLU A 38 1.48 1.91 1.84
C GLU A 38 0.28 1.87 2.79
N GLU A 39 0.32 2.64 3.88
CA GLU A 39 -0.81 2.83 4.81
C GLU A 39 -2.04 3.44 4.11
N LYS A 40 -1.85 4.51 3.34
CA LYS A 40 -2.94 5.19 2.61
C LYS A 40 -3.61 4.28 1.58
N VAL A 41 -2.82 3.51 0.85
CA VAL A 41 -3.34 2.51 -0.10
C VAL A 41 -4.10 1.42 0.64
N CYS A 42 -3.60 0.96 1.78
CA CYS A 42 -4.31 -0.01 2.61
C CYS A 42 -5.68 0.52 3.07
N GLN A 43 -5.73 1.78 3.53
CA GLN A 43 -6.99 2.42 3.93
C GLN A 43 -7.96 2.58 2.74
N ALA A 44 -7.46 2.93 1.55
CA ALA A 44 -8.27 3.03 0.34
C ALA A 44 -8.87 1.67 -0.07
N ASN A 45 -8.09 0.60 0.03
CA ASN A 45 -8.55 -0.77 -0.23
C ASN A 45 -9.66 -1.19 0.75
N LEU A 46 -9.49 -0.93 2.06
CA LEU A 46 -10.52 -1.21 3.08
C LEU A 46 -11.84 -0.49 2.78
N ARG A 47 -11.77 0.80 2.41
CA ARG A 47 -12.96 1.56 2.00
C ARG A 47 -13.63 0.99 0.75
N THR A 48 -12.83 0.55 -0.22
CA THR A 48 -13.34 -0.07 -1.45
C THR A 48 -14.09 -1.37 -1.15
N MET A 49 -13.53 -2.24 -0.30
CA MET A 49 -14.19 -3.48 0.10
C MET A 49 -15.45 -3.23 0.93
N LYS A 50 -15.43 -2.24 1.84
CA LYS A 50 -16.64 -1.83 2.57
C LYS A 50 -17.73 -1.32 1.63
N SER A 51 -17.36 -0.53 0.63
CA SER A 51 -18.31 -0.09 -0.40
C SER A 51 -18.88 -1.28 -1.17
N ALA A 52 -18.04 -2.25 -1.55
CA ALA A 52 -18.48 -3.46 -2.24
C ALA A 52 -19.44 -4.29 -1.36
N ALA A 53 -19.14 -4.45 -0.07
CA ALA A 53 -20.00 -5.13 0.89
C ALA A 53 -21.37 -4.46 1.06
N ASN A 54 -21.43 -3.13 1.04
CA ASN A 54 -22.70 -2.40 1.06
C ASN A 54 -23.56 -2.68 -0.18
N VAL A 55 -22.94 -2.73 -1.36
CA VAL A 55 -23.66 -3.03 -2.60
C VAL A 55 -24.14 -4.49 -2.63
N TYR A 56 -23.31 -5.41 -2.11
CA TYR A 56 -23.70 -6.81 -1.92
C TYR A 56 -24.89 -6.93 -0.95
N GLY A 57 -24.81 -6.28 0.22
CA GLY A 57 -25.88 -6.28 1.22
C GLY A 57 -27.21 -5.71 0.71
N ALA A 58 -27.16 -4.68 -0.15
CA ALA A 58 -28.34 -4.14 -0.80
C ALA A 58 -28.98 -5.11 -1.82
N SER A 59 -28.22 -6.08 -2.33
CA SER A 59 -28.68 -7.02 -3.36
C SER A 59 -29.21 -8.33 -2.77
N PHE A 60 -28.64 -8.80 -1.65
CA PHE A 60 -28.94 -10.10 -1.05
C PHE A 60 -29.60 -10.02 0.34
N GLU A 61 -29.88 -8.81 0.85
CA GLU A 61 -30.36 -8.56 2.22
C GLU A 61 -29.43 -9.17 3.30
N SER A 62 -28.21 -9.51 2.91
CA SER A 62 -27.20 -10.17 3.73
C SER A 62 -25.81 -9.76 3.25
N TYR A 63 -24.87 -9.61 4.18
CA TYR A 63 -23.50 -9.21 3.94
C TYR A 63 -22.57 -10.40 3.64
N PRO A 64 -21.48 -10.16 2.89
CA PRO A 64 -20.52 -11.20 2.53
C PRO A 64 -19.83 -11.75 3.79
N THR A 65 -19.60 -13.07 3.80
CA THR A 65 -18.90 -13.78 4.88
C THR A 65 -17.43 -14.00 4.55
N SER A 66 -17.08 -13.91 3.26
CA SER A 66 -15.72 -13.99 2.77
C SER A 66 -15.44 -12.88 1.76
N VAL A 67 -14.18 -12.45 1.64
CA VAL A 67 -13.76 -11.49 0.61
C VAL A 67 -13.99 -12.06 -0.80
N SER A 68 -14.00 -13.38 -0.93
CA SER A 68 -14.28 -14.09 -2.18
C SER A 68 -15.70 -13.86 -2.68
N ASP A 69 -16.67 -13.62 -1.78
CA ASP A 69 -18.08 -13.40 -2.13
C ASP A 69 -18.28 -12.07 -2.90
N LEU A 70 -17.31 -11.15 -2.81
CA LEU A 70 -17.32 -9.86 -3.48
C LEU A 70 -16.71 -9.90 -4.89
N TYR A 71 -15.98 -10.96 -5.24
CA TYR A 71 -15.31 -11.10 -6.52
C TYR A 71 -15.99 -12.18 -7.37
N PRO A 72 -16.22 -11.97 -8.68
CA PRO A 72 -15.81 -10.82 -9.48
C PRO A 72 -16.86 -9.69 -9.57
N ASP A 73 -18.05 -9.87 -9.00
CA ASP A 73 -19.20 -9.01 -9.34
C ASP A 73 -19.16 -7.62 -8.67
N TYR A 74 -18.55 -7.50 -7.49
CA TYR A 74 -18.49 -6.25 -6.72
C TYR A 74 -17.07 -5.68 -6.60
N LEU A 75 -16.05 -6.48 -6.94
CA LEU A 75 -14.64 -6.11 -6.96
C LEU A 75 -13.98 -6.54 -8.28
N GLN A 76 -13.26 -5.63 -8.91
CA GLN A 76 -12.51 -5.93 -10.15
C GLN A 76 -11.31 -6.87 -9.91
N GLN A 77 -10.72 -6.81 -8.71
CA GLN A 77 -9.65 -7.67 -8.26
C GLN A 77 -9.65 -7.70 -6.73
N ILE A 78 -9.21 -8.81 -6.14
CA ILE A 78 -9.01 -8.89 -4.69
C ILE A 78 -7.79 -8.02 -4.34
N PRO A 79 -7.95 -6.94 -3.55
CA PRO A 79 -6.83 -6.07 -3.21
C PRO A 79 -5.77 -6.81 -2.39
N VAL A 80 -4.50 -6.47 -2.59
CA VAL A 80 -3.38 -6.98 -1.79
C VAL A 80 -2.77 -5.87 -0.96
N CYS A 81 -2.27 -6.20 0.24
CA CYS A 81 -1.59 -5.21 1.06
C CYS A 81 -0.26 -4.80 0.39
N PRO A 82 0.02 -3.49 0.23
CA PRO A 82 1.23 -3.02 -0.44
C PRO A 82 2.50 -3.20 0.42
N ALA A 83 2.36 -3.22 1.75
CA ALA A 83 3.47 -3.42 2.68
C ALA A 83 3.85 -4.90 2.85
N ASN A 84 2.89 -5.81 2.66
CA ASN A 84 3.12 -7.25 2.61
C ASN A 84 2.30 -7.86 1.48
N ARG A 85 2.95 -8.19 0.36
CA ARG A 85 2.30 -8.76 -0.83
C ARG A 85 1.62 -10.12 -0.56
N SER A 86 1.86 -10.74 0.59
CA SER A 86 1.21 -11.96 1.06
C SER A 86 0.14 -11.71 2.12
N GLY A 87 0.01 -10.48 2.63
CA GLY A 87 -1.00 -10.09 3.60
C GLY A 87 -2.34 -9.87 2.90
N SER A 88 -3.27 -10.82 3.08
CA SER A 88 -4.65 -10.67 2.62
C SER A 88 -5.46 -9.80 3.57
N TYR A 89 -6.47 -9.14 3.04
CA TYR A 89 -7.54 -8.59 3.86
C TYR A 89 -8.42 -9.73 4.36
N ILE A 90 -8.83 -9.64 5.62
CA ILE A 90 -9.75 -10.58 6.27
C ILE A 90 -10.99 -9.85 6.74
N ILE A 91 -12.10 -10.58 6.81
CA ILE A 91 -13.30 -10.13 7.53
C ILE A 91 -13.11 -10.55 8.98
N SER A 92 -13.02 -9.58 9.89
CA SER A 92 -12.67 -9.80 11.29
C SER A 92 -13.89 -10.01 12.18
N SER A 93 -15.05 -9.47 11.78
CA SER A 93 -16.35 -9.65 12.43
C SER A 93 -17.46 -9.24 11.47
N GLY A 94 -18.65 -9.84 11.60
CA GLY A 94 -19.79 -9.60 10.69
C GLY A 94 -19.82 -10.54 9.49
N GLY A 95 -20.91 -10.47 8.72
CA GLY A 95 -21.31 -11.45 7.71
C GLY A 95 -22.66 -12.08 8.05
N GLY A 96 -23.50 -12.36 7.04
CA GLY A 96 -24.90 -12.69 7.29
C GLY A 96 -25.72 -11.41 7.46
N ASP A 97 -26.23 -11.12 8.65
CA ASP A 97 -27.14 -9.99 8.88
C ASP A 97 -26.40 -8.69 9.28
N ASP A 98 -25.14 -8.79 9.72
CA ASP A 98 -24.34 -7.66 10.22
C ASP A 98 -23.27 -7.20 9.22
N MET A 99 -23.06 -5.88 9.14
CA MET A 99 -22.03 -5.31 8.26
C MET A 99 -20.62 -5.78 8.67
N PRO A 100 -19.82 -6.32 7.73
CA PRO A 100 -18.50 -6.84 8.02
C PRO A 100 -17.50 -5.73 8.29
N THR A 101 -16.62 -5.97 9.26
CA THR A 101 -15.40 -5.20 9.46
C THR A 101 -14.27 -5.82 8.66
N PHE A 102 -13.58 -4.98 7.89
CA PHE A 102 -12.41 -5.41 7.13
C PHE A 102 -11.15 -5.02 7.88
N SER A 103 -10.23 -5.98 8.02
CA SER A 103 -8.92 -5.74 8.63
C SER A 103 -7.79 -6.21 7.73
N CYS A 104 -6.63 -5.58 7.89
CA CYS A 104 -5.39 -6.00 7.24
C CYS A 104 -4.48 -6.65 8.28
N THR A 105 -3.96 -7.86 7.99
CA THR A 105 -3.08 -8.58 8.93
C THR A 105 -1.76 -7.86 9.21
N PHE A 106 -1.34 -6.94 8.34
CA PHE A 106 -0.08 -6.21 8.50
C PHE A 106 -0.26 -4.84 9.15
N HIS A 107 -1.38 -4.17 8.85
CA HIS A 107 -1.69 -2.88 9.43
C HIS A 107 -2.96 -3.02 10.29
N HIS A 108 -2.81 -2.84 11.60
CA HIS A 108 -3.92 -2.91 12.56
C HIS A 108 -4.86 -1.70 12.43
N PHE A 109 -5.58 -1.63 11.31
CA PHE A 109 -6.68 -0.69 11.10
C PHE A 109 -7.99 -1.46 11.06
N GLU A 110 -9.01 -0.90 11.70
CA GLU A 110 -10.39 -1.40 11.71
C GLU A 110 -11.28 -0.30 11.10
N PHE A 111 -12.06 -0.63 10.06
CA PHE A 111 -12.95 0.32 9.37
C PHE A 111 -14.31 -0.30 9.04
#